data_AF-A0A848UAY7-F1
#
_entry.id   AF-A0A848UAY7-F1
#
_cell.length_a   1.000
_cell.length_b   1.000
_cell.length_c   1.000
_cell.angle_alpha   90.00
_cell.angle_beta   90.00
_cell.angle_gamma   90.00
#
_symmetry.space_group_name_H-M   'P 1'
#
loop_
_entity.id
_entity.type
_entity.pdbx_description
1 polymer ?
#
loop_
_entity_poly.entity_id
_entity_poly.type
_entity_poly.pdbx_seq_one_letter_code
_entity_poly.pdbx_strand_id
1 'polypeptide(L)'
;MERSVAAGFVLDALREQLDADGTELDDVDESTPLLGADAPIDSLGLVNVIVDIEQRMLDDHGVVITIVDEKAMSQRNSPFRTVGTLSDYIHASIEIS
;
A
#
# COMPACT_ATOMS: atom_id res chain seq x y z
N MET A 1 -10.93 1.55 11.27
CA MET A 1 -10.95 2.27 9.98
C MET A 1 -11.67 1.38 8.96
N GLU A 2 -12.46 1.92 8.04
CA GLU A 2 -13.11 1.09 7.00
C GLU A 2 -12.11 0.68 5.91
N ARG A 3 -12.22 -0.54 5.37
CA ARG A 3 -11.36 -1.03 4.27
C ARG A 3 -11.32 -0.08 3.08
N SER A 4 -12.46 0.53 2.74
CA SER A 4 -12.57 1.49 1.64
C SER A 4 -11.68 2.72 1.84
N VAL A 5 -11.48 3.15 3.09
CA VAL A 5 -10.57 4.26 3.42
C VAL A 5 -9.12 3.82 3.20
N ALA A 6 -8.74 2.63 3.70
CA ALA A 6 -7.40 2.08 3.46
C ALA A 6 -7.10 1.90 1.96
N ALA A 7 -8.08 1.46 1.16
CA ALA A 7 -7.93 1.34 -0.28
C ALA A 7 -7.71 2.70 -0.97
N GLY A 8 -8.42 3.75 -0.53
CA GLY A 8 -8.19 5.11 -1.01
C GLY A 8 -6.75 5.56 -0.80
N PHE A 9 -6.23 5.40 0.42
CA PHE A 9 -4.85 5.77 0.73
C PHE A 9 -3.81 5.01 -0.10
N VAL A 10 -4.00 3.71 -0.33
CA VAL A 10 -3.09 2.92 -1.17
C VAL A 10 -3.12 3.39 -2.62
N LEU A 11 -4.32 3.63 -3.17
CA LEU A 11 -4.48 4.10 -4.55
C LEU A 11 -3.87 5.49 -4.75
N ASP A 12 -4.08 6.39 -3.80
CA ASP A 12 -3.55 7.75 -3.89
C ASP A 12 -2.01 7.75 -3.79
N ALA A 13 -1.45 7.04 -2.82
CA ALA A 13 0.01 6.90 -2.69
C ALA A 13 0.63 6.24 -3.93
N LEU A 14 -0.03 5.23 -4.51
CA LEU A 14 0.42 4.59 -5.75
C LEU A 14 0.39 5.57 -6.94
N ARG A 15 -0.69 6.33 -7.12
CA ARG A 15 -0.78 7.32 -8.21
C ARG A 15 0.30 8.38 -8.10
N GLU A 16 0.51 8.90 -6.90
CA GLU A 16 1.57 9.90 -6.67
C GLU A 16 2.96 9.33 -6.94
N GLN A 17 3.21 8.08 -6.56
CA GLN A 17 4.47 7.41 -6.88
C GLN A 17 4.64 7.20 -8.40
N LEU A 18 3.56 6.85 -9.12
CA LEU A 18 3.58 6.68 -10.57
C LEU A 18 3.84 8.01 -11.29
N ASP A 19 3.19 9.09 -10.85
CA ASP A 19 3.43 10.45 -11.34
C ASP A 19 4.89 10.89 -11.09
N ALA A 20 5.44 10.56 -9.91
CA ALA A 20 6.83 10.85 -9.56
C ALA A 20 7.84 10.08 -10.43
N ASP A 21 7.52 8.85 -10.81
CA ASP A 21 8.32 8.01 -11.72
C ASP A 21 8.10 8.39 -13.20
N GLY A 22 7.12 9.25 -13.50
CA GLY A 22 6.74 9.61 -14.87
C GLY A 22 6.01 8.49 -15.62
N THR A 23 5.38 7.57 -14.89
CA THR A 23 4.60 6.46 -15.42
C THR A 23 3.12 6.84 -15.45
N GLU A 24 2.56 7.01 -16.65
CA GLU A 24 1.12 7.23 -16.82
C GLU A 24 0.37 5.89 -16.76
N LEU A 25 -0.47 5.73 -15.74
CA LEU A 25 -1.29 4.54 -15.52
C LEU A 25 -2.72 4.99 -15.19
N ASP A 26 -3.60 4.91 -16.18
CA ASP A 26 -4.98 5.38 -16.06
C ASP A 26 -5.86 4.43 -15.22
N ASP A 27 -5.62 3.12 -15.30
CA ASP A 27 -6.46 2.09 -14.68
C ASP A 27 -5.85 1.52 -13.39
N VAL A 28 -5.54 2.41 -12.44
CA VAL A 28 -5.12 1.97 -11.09
C VAL A 28 -6.33 1.57 -10.25
N ASP A 29 -6.40 0.30 -9.88
CA ASP A 29 -7.48 -0.33 -9.12
C ASP A 29 -6.95 -1.30 -8.05
N GLU A 30 -7.87 -1.96 -7.32
CA GLU A 30 -7.49 -2.95 -6.30
C GLU A 30 -6.78 -4.19 -6.85
N SER A 31 -6.93 -4.47 -8.14
CA SER A 31 -6.27 -5.60 -8.81
C SER A 31 -4.85 -5.25 -9.25
N THR A 32 -4.48 -3.97 -9.19
CA THR A 32 -3.19 -3.48 -9.67
C THR A 32 -2.05 -4.12 -8.87
N PRO A 33 -1.10 -4.79 -9.55
CA PRO A 33 0.01 -5.44 -8.88
C PRO A 33 0.98 -4.40 -8.29
N LEU A 34 1.41 -4.63 -7.04
CA LEU A 34 2.37 -3.78 -6.33
C LEU A 34 3.76 -4.42 -6.22
N LEU A 35 3.86 -5.71 -6.51
CA LEU A 35 5.10 -6.48 -6.43
C LEU A 35 5.16 -7.52 -7.56
N GLY A 36 6.29 -7.58 -8.25
CA GLY A 36 6.57 -8.56 -9.30
C GLY A 36 6.91 -7.91 -10.64
N ALA A 37 7.04 -8.72 -11.68
CA ALA A 37 7.41 -8.25 -13.01
C ALA A 37 6.33 -7.40 -13.70
N ASP A 38 5.06 -7.57 -13.28
CA ASP A 38 3.92 -6.82 -13.80
C ASP A 38 3.59 -5.57 -12.96
N ALA A 39 4.32 -5.34 -11.86
CA ALA A 39 4.11 -4.16 -11.02
C ALA A 39 4.65 -2.91 -11.72
N PRO A 40 3.92 -1.79 -11.66
CA PRO A 40 4.35 -0.56 -12.33
C PRO A 40 5.36 0.25 -11.50
N ILE A 41 5.64 -0.20 -10.29
CA ILE A 41 6.63 0.38 -9.39
C ILE A 41 7.69 -0.67 -9.04
N ASP A 42 8.93 -0.21 -8.89
CA ASP A 42 10.03 -1.02 -8.39
C ASP A 42 9.94 -1.24 -6.88
N SER A 43 10.84 -2.06 -6.33
CA SER A 43 10.93 -2.34 -4.89
C SER A 43 11.09 -1.07 -4.03
N LEU A 44 11.82 -0.06 -4.54
CA LEU A 44 11.94 1.24 -3.87
C LEU A 44 10.64 2.05 -3.92
N GLY A 45 9.95 2.04 -5.06
CA GLY A 45 8.65 2.70 -5.20
C GLY A 45 7.63 2.10 -4.23
N LEU A 46 7.63 0.77 -4.08
CA LEU A 46 6.78 0.09 -3.10
C LEU A 46 7.07 0.54 -1.67
N VAL A 47 8.34 0.66 -1.29
CA VAL A 47 8.72 1.15 0.05
C VAL A 47 8.24 2.59 0.25
N ASN A 48 8.39 3.46 -0.75
CA ASN A 48 7.90 4.83 -0.67
C ASN A 48 6.38 4.90 -0.48
N VAL A 49 5.62 4.14 -1.27
CA VAL A 49 4.16 4.05 -1.14
C VAL A 49 3.78 3.61 0.28
N ILE A 50 4.46 2.61 0.82
CA ILE A 50 4.17 2.11 2.16
C ILE A 50 4.46 3.18 3.23
N VAL A 51 5.62 3.82 3.19
CA VAL A 51 6.00 4.87 4.16
C VAL A 51 5.02 6.04 4.08
N ASP A 52 4.63 6.44 2.87
CA ASP A 52 3.65 7.51 2.68
C ASP A 52 2.29 7.16 3.28
N ILE A 53 1.80 5.93 3.08
CA ILE A 53 0.58 5.44 3.74
C ILE A 53 0.72 5.50 5.27
N GLU A 54 1.82 5.02 5.84
CA GLU A 54 2.06 5.05 7.29
C GLU A 54 2.06 6.49 7.84
N GLN A 55 2.69 7.42 7.12
CA GLN A 55 2.69 8.85 7.49
C GLN A 55 1.28 9.45 7.42
N ARG A 56 0.53 9.21 6.32
CA ARG A 56 -0.86 9.69 6.18
C ARG A 56 -1.76 9.15 7.29
N MET A 57 -1.63 7.87 7.63
CA MET A 57 -2.39 7.26 8.73
C MET A 57 -2.09 7.93 10.06
N LEU A 58 -0.84 8.28 10.31
CA LEU A 58 -0.43 8.99 11.50
C LEU A 58 -0.94 10.44 11.51
N ASP A 59 -0.79 11.15 10.41
CA ASP A 59 -1.13 12.58 10.33
C ASP A 59 -2.65 12.81 10.29
N ASP A 60 -3.38 12.03 9.48
CA ASP A 60 -4.82 12.21 9.28
C ASP A 60 -5.66 11.53 10.38
N HIS A 61 -5.18 10.40 10.91
CA HIS A 61 -5.95 9.58 11.84
C HIS A 61 -5.28 9.38 13.20
N GLY A 62 -4.03 9.80 13.39
CA GLY A 62 -3.28 9.55 14.63
C GLY A 62 -2.92 8.07 14.82
N VAL A 63 -3.00 7.25 13.77
CA VAL A 63 -2.78 5.80 13.85
C VAL A 63 -1.34 5.49 13.44
N VAL A 64 -0.57 4.95 14.38
CA VAL A 64 0.76 4.41 14.09
C VAL A 64 0.58 2.96 13.63
N ILE A 65 0.86 2.70 12.35
CA ILE A 65 0.89 1.36 11.77
C ILE A 65 2.28 1.08 11.22
N THR A 66 2.71 -0.19 11.28
CA THR A 66 3.93 -0.66 10.63
C THR A 66 3.55 -1.77 9.65
N ILE A 67 3.61 -1.45 8.36
CA ILE A 67 3.22 -2.31 7.26
C ILE A 67 4.39 -3.22 6.86
N VAL A 68 5.63 -2.69 6.86
CA VAL A 68 6.86 -3.46 6.60
C VAL A 68 7.40 -4.11 7.88
N ASP A 69 6.64 -5.03 8.46
CA ASP A 69 7.11 -5.86 9.57
C ASP A 69 7.76 -7.15 9.03
N GLU A 70 8.72 -7.74 9.77
CA GLU A 70 9.30 -9.06 9.44
C GLU A 70 8.22 -10.14 9.24
N LYS A 71 7.04 -9.99 9.86
CA LYS A 71 5.87 -10.84 9.61
C LYS A 71 5.25 -10.68 8.23
N ALA A 72 5.20 -9.47 7.66
CA ALA A 72 4.64 -9.24 6.32
C ALA A 72 5.49 -9.92 5.22
N MET A 73 6.80 -10.01 5.43
CA MET A 73 7.76 -10.66 4.52
C MET A 73 7.81 -12.18 4.66
N SER A 74 7.38 -12.75 5.79
CA SER A 74 7.38 -14.21 6.04
C SER A 74 6.05 -14.89 5.77
N GLN A 75 4.96 -14.13 5.56
CA GLN A 75 3.67 -14.71 5.20
C GLN A 75 3.71 -15.30 3.79
N ARG A 76 3.25 -16.55 3.67
CA ARG A 76 3.05 -17.27 2.39
C ARG A 76 2.16 -16.52 1.39
N ASN A 77 1.35 -15.57 1.89
CA ASN A 77 0.56 -14.62 1.13
C ASN A 77 1.13 -13.23 1.39
N SER A 78 2.09 -12.80 0.58
CA SER A 78 2.68 -11.45 0.71
C SER A 78 1.58 -10.39 0.53
N PRO A 79 1.37 -9.46 1.48
CA PRO A 79 0.33 -8.43 1.38
C PRO A 79 0.61 -7.43 0.25
N PHE A 80 1.86 -7.39 -0.24
CA PHE A 80 2.33 -6.49 -1.29
C PHE A 80 2.02 -6.95 -2.71
N ARG A 81 1.22 -8.01 -2.91
CA ARG A 81 0.94 -8.51 -4.26
C ARG A 81 0.13 -7.52 -5.09
N THR A 82 -0.91 -6.96 -4.51
CA THR A 82 -1.85 -6.05 -5.18
C THR A 82 -2.32 -4.96 -4.23
N VAL A 83 -2.87 -3.88 -4.77
CA VAL A 83 -3.51 -2.80 -3.98
C VAL A 83 -4.53 -3.38 -3.01
N GLY A 84 -5.44 -4.25 -3.46
CA GLY A 84 -6.50 -4.83 -2.63
C GLY A 84 -5.94 -5.65 -1.47
N THR A 85 -4.95 -6.51 -1.72
CA THR A 85 -4.30 -7.29 -0.65
C THR A 85 -3.59 -6.42 0.37
N LEU A 86 -3.02 -5.28 -0.05
CA LEU A 86 -2.39 -4.34 0.85
C LEU A 86 -3.44 -3.60 1.70
N SER A 87 -4.55 -3.19 1.09
CA SER A 87 -5.68 -2.58 1.80
C SER A 87 -6.28 -3.50 2.85
N ASP A 88 -6.46 -4.78 2.51
CA ASP A 88 -6.92 -5.81 3.46
C ASP A 88 -5.93 -5.97 4.63
N TYR A 89 -4.64 -5.94 4.35
CA TYR A 89 -3.60 -6.05 5.37
C TYR A 89 -3.56 -4.83 6.31
N ILE A 90 -3.69 -3.62 5.77
CA ILE A 90 -3.77 -2.38 6.56
C ILE A 90 -5.00 -2.43 7.46
N HIS A 91 -6.15 -2.80 6.92
CA HIS A 91 -7.39 -2.95 7.68
C HIS A 91 -7.22 -3.92 8.85
N ALA A 92 -6.69 -5.12 8.60
CA ALA A 92 -6.46 -6.12 9.63
C ALA A 92 -5.43 -5.67 10.69
N SER A 93 -4.39 -4.94 10.30
CA SER A 93 -3.36 -4.44 11.21
C SER A 93 -3.89 -3.39 12.19
N ILE A 94 -4.82 -2.54 11.74
CA ILE A 94 -5.45 -1.50 12.57
C ILE A 94 -6.44 -2.10 13.57
N GLU A 95 -7.16 -3.18 13.23
CA GLU A 95 -8.10 -3.83 14.16
C GLU A 95 -7.42 -4.47 15.38
N ILE A 96 -6.11 -4.74 15.30
CA ILE A 96 -5.36 -5.49 16.33
C ILE A 96 -4.55 -4.55 17.26
N SER A 97 -4.52 -3.25 16.99
CA SER A 97 -3.70 -2.25 17.73
C SER A 97 -4.47 -1.43 18.77
#